data_AF-A0A392S1W9-F1
#
_entry.id   AF-A0A392S1W9-F1
#
_cell.length_a   1.000
_cell.length_b   1.000
_cell.length_c   1.000
_cell.angle_alpha   90.00
_cell.angle_beta   90.00
_cell.angle_gamma   90.00
#
_symmetry.space_group_name_H-M   'P 1'
#
loop_
_entity.id
_entity.type
_entity.pdbx_description
1 polymer ?
#
loop_
_entity_poly.entity_id
_entity_poly.type
_entity_poly.pdbx_seq_one_letter_code
_entity_poly.pdbx_strand_id
1 'polypeptide(L)'
;MRDYCKRSDAKQISLGFRPANPVNFDIKGYVLAGLRENQFDRRANRDSWDHLTQFFETCQIQMVSDHITEDQKMLRLFAFSLT
;
A
#
# COMPACT_ATOMS: atom_id res chain seq x y z
N MET A 1 7.37 16.90 10.79
CA MET A 1 7.50 15.47 11.13
C MET A 1 6.09 14.93 11.32
N ARG A 2 5.65 13.87 10.62
CA ARG A 2 4.36 13.22 10.95
C ARG A 2 4.55 12.50 12.28
N ASP A 3 3.76 12.86 13.29
CA ASP A 3 3.70 12.12 14.54
C ASP A 3 3.08 10.76 14.27
N TYR A 4 3.92 9.73 14.19
CA TYR A 4 3.49 8.34 14.29
C TYR A 4 3.06 8.12 15.75
N CYS A 5 1.85 8.58 16.08
CA CYS A 5 1.26 8.45 17.40
C CYS A 5 1.33 6.97 17.81
N LYS A 6 2.18 6.65 18.80
CA LYS A 6 2.21 5.34 19.44
C LYS A 6 0.84 5.12 20.08
N ARG A 7 0.00 4.33 19.42
CA ARG A 7 -1.30 3.91 19.96
C ARG A 7 -1.04 2.94 21.11
N SER A 8 -1.13 3.43 22.34
CA SER A 8 -0.96 2.65 23.57
C SER A 8 -2.18 1.83 23.96
N ASP A 9 -3.30 1.97 23.24
CA ASP A 9 -4.55 1.29 23.57
C ASP A 9 -4.59 -0.12 22.95
N ALA A 10 -4.38 -1.13 23.79
CA ALA A 10 -4.35 -2.54 23.41
C ALA A 10 -5.61 -2.99 22.64
N LYS A 11 -6.77 -2.39 22.91
CA LYS A 11 -8.01 -2.70 22.17
C LYS A 11 -7.95 -2.24 20.71
N GLN A 12 -7.31 -1.10 20.46
CA GLN A 12 -7.14 -0.54 19.12
C GLN A 12 -6.08 -1.29 18.32
N ILE A 13 -5.08 -1.89 18.99
CA ILE A 13 -4.08 -2.77 18.38
C ILE A 13 -4.74 -4.06 17.86
N SER A 14 -5.67 -4.65 18.61
CA SER A 14 -6.37 -5.90 18.24
C SER A 14 -7.40 -5.75 17.11
N LEU A 15 -7.84 -4.53 16.79
CA LEU A 15 -8.78 -4.27 15.69
C LEU A 15 -8.10 -4.25 14.31
N GLY A 16 -6.76 -4.22 14.27
CA GLY A 16 -5.99 -4.07 13.05
C GLY A 16 -6.20 -2.71 12.37
N PHE A 17 -5.45 -2.46 11.30
CA PHE A 17 -5.72 -1.33 10.43
C PHE A 17 -6.88 -1.69 9.51
N ARG A 18 -8.07 -1.13 9.77
CA ARG A 18 -9.21 -1.22 8.86
C ARG A 18 -9.28 0.07 8.06
N PRO A 19 -8.96 0.07 6.75
CA PRO A 19 -9.13 1.25 5.92
C PRO A 19 -10.58 1.75 6.05
N ALA A 20 -10.76 3.03 6.36
CA ALA A 20 -12.10 3.60 6.58
C ALA A 20 -12.99 3.57 5.32
N ASN A 21 -12.41 3.27 4.14
CA ASN A 21 -13.14 3.05 2.89
C ASN A 21 -12.37 2.08 1.99
N PRO A 22 -12.69 0.77 1.99
CA PRO A 22 -12.19 -0.12 0.95
C PRO A 22 -12.87 0.23 -0.37
N VAL A 23 -12.10 0.74 -1.32
CA VAL A 23 -12.58 1.07 -2.66
C VAL A 23 -12.40 -0.13 -3.58
N ASN A 24 -13.30 -0.33 -4.55
CA ASN A 24 -13.18 -1.40 -5.55
C ASN A 24 -13.08 -0.76 -6.95
N PHE A 25 -11.87 -0.69 -7.50
CA PHE A 25 -11.57 -0.28 -8.87
C PHE A 25 -10.79 -1.36 -9.63
N ASP A 26 -10.79 -1.33 -10.95
CA ASP A 26 -9.98 -2.29 -11.71
C ASP A 26 -8.51 -1.90 -11.71
N ILE A 27 -7.66 -2.84 -11.32
CA ILE A 27 -6.20 -2.69 -11.34
C ILE A 27 -5.73 -3.14 -12.71
N LYS A 28 -4.99 -2.26 -13.41
CA LYS A 28 -4.47 -2.61 -14.74
C LYS A 28 -3.43 -3.73 -14.61
N GLY A 29 -3.45 -4.69 -15.54
CA GLY A 29 -2.61 -5.89 -15.47
C GLY A 29 -1.11 -5.60 -15.36
N TYR A 30 -0.62 -4.55 -16.04
CA TYR A 30 0.80 -4.16 -15.97
C TYR A 30 1.18 -3.53 -14.61
N VAL A 31 0.25 -2.82 -13.95
CA VAL A 31 0.46 -2.31 -12.57
C VAL A 31 0.54 -3.49 -11.61
N LEU A 32 -0.37 -4.45 -11.77
CA LEU A 32 -0.36 -5.67 -10.95
C LEU A 32 0.93 -6.48 -11.15
N ALA A 33 1.41 -6.60 -12.38
CA ALA A 33 2.68 -7.26 -12.67
C ALA A 33 3.86 -6.53 -11.98
N GLY A 34 3.96 -5.20 -12.12
CA GLY A 34 5.01 -4.41 -11.47
C GLY A 34 5.01 -4.51 -9.94
N LEU A 35 3.83 -4.55 -9.31
CA LEU A 35 3.70 -4.76 -7.86
C LEU A 35 4.15 -6.16 -7.44
N ARG A 36 3.93 -7.18 -8.29
CA ARG A 36 4.25 -8.58 -8.00
C ARG A 36 5.72 -8.94 -8.28
N GLU A 37 6.38 -8.28 -9.21
CA GLU A 37 7.78 -8.54 -9.55
C GLU A 37 8.74 -8.24 -8.40
N ASN A 38 8.38 -7.30 -7.52
CA ASN A 38 9.23 -6.85 -6.41
C ASN A 38 8.50 -6.89 -5.07
N GLN A 39 7.72 -7.95 -4.85
CA GLN A 39 7.05 -8.11 -3.57
C GLN A 39 8.03 -8.09 -2.41
N PHE A 40 7.67 -7.34 -1.38
CA PHE A 40 8.44 -7.24 -0.16
C PHE A 40 8.16 -8.46 0.71
N ASP A 41 9.09 -9.39 0.69
CA ASP A 41 9.00 -10.67 1.41
C ASP A 41 9.37 -10.56 2.90
N ARG A 42 9.75 -9.37 3.38
CA ARG A 42 10.24 -9.06 4.75
C ARG A 42 11.46 -9.88 5.19
N ARG A 43 11.85 -10.90 4.43
CA ARG A 43 12.91 -11.89 4.71
C ARG A 43 14.19 -11.56 3.98
N ALA A 44 14.11 -10.87 2.84
CA ALA A 44 15.27 -10.45 2.08
C ALA A 44 15.91 -9.20 2.70
N ASN A 45 17.23 -9.10 2.56
CA ASN A 45 18.08 -7.94 2.82
C ASN A 45 17.75 -6.74 1.90
N ARG A 46 16.48 -6.58 1.51
CA ARG A 46 15.97 -5.51 0.64
C ARG A 46 15.61 -4.31 1.51
N ASP A 47 16.11 -3.15 1.10
CA ASP A 47 15.83 -1.91 1.80
C ASP A 47 14.33 -1.60 1.74
N SER A 48 13.74 -1.29 2.90
CA SER A 48 12.31 -0.96 2.98
C SER A 48 11.98 0.33 2.24
N TRP A 49 12.92 1.27 2.16
CA TRP A 49 12.83 2.52 1.42
C TRP A 49 12.83 2.31 -0.09
N ASP A 50 13.67 1.41 -0.60
CA ASP A 50 13.71 1.07 -2.02
C ASP A 50 12.38 0.45 -2.46
N HIS A 51 11.84 -0.47 -1.67
CA HIS A 51 10.50 -1.03 -1.90
C HIS A 51 9.42 0.07 -1.92
N LEU A 52 9.43 0.99 -0.94
CA LEU A 52 8.46 2.08 -0.90
C LEU A 52 8.57 3.00 -2.12
N THR A 53 9.80 3.33 -2.53
CA THR A 53 10.06 4.18 -3.71
C THR A 53 9.47 3.53 -4.97
N GLN A 54 9.78 2.26 -5.21
CA GLN A 54 9.27 1.51 -6.36
C GLN A 54 7.74 1.35 -6.31
N PHE A 55 7.20 1.13 -5.11
CA PHE A 55 5.75 1.06 -4.91
C PHE A 55 5.06 2.38 -5.28
N PHE A 56 5.61 3.53 -4.85
CA PHE A 56 5.07 4.85 -5.19
C PHE A 56 5.11 5.10 -6.70
N GLU A 57 6.22 4.79 -7.37
CA GLU A 57 6.33 4.91 -8.82
C GLU A 57 5.26 4.08 -9.54
N THR A 58 5.09 2.82 -9.14
CA THR A 58 4.10 1.92 -9.72
C THR A 58 2.66 2.41 -9.50
N CYS A 59 2.38 2.99 -8.33
CA CYS A 59 1.08 3.59 -8.01
C CYS A 59 0.75 4.82 -8.88
N GLN A 60 1.74 5.60 -9.29
CA GLN A 60 1.53 6.77 -10.15
C GLN A 60 1.06 6.37 -11.56
N ILE A 61 1.46 5.19 -12.05
CA ILE A 61 1.04 4.67 -13.36
C ILE A 61 -0.44 4.24 -13.35
N GLN A 62 -0.97 3.88 -12.17
CA GLN A 62 -2.38 3.57 -12.00
C GLN A 62 -3.19 4.87 -11.94
N MET A 63 -3.80 5.22 -13.07
CA MET A 63 -4.85 6.23 -13.11
C MET A 63 -6.14 5.65 -12.53
N VAL A 64 -6.68 6.32 -11.51
CA VAL A 64 -7.99 6.05 -10.92
C VAL A 64 -8.92 7.23 -11.20
N SER A 65 -10.23 7.00 -11.09
CA SER A 65 -11.23 8.06 -11.25
C SER A 65 -11.18 9.06 -10.09
N ASP A 66 -11.58 10.31 -10.36
CA ASP A 66 -11.55 11.45 -9.43
C ASP A 66 -12.25 11.22 -8.08
N HIS A 67 -13.13 10.22 -7.99
CA HIS A 67 -13.82 9.85 -6.75
C HIS A 67 -12.96 9.00 -5.79
N ILE A 68 -11.79 8.54 -6.23
CA ILE A 68 -10.84 7.74 -5.43
C ILE A 68 -9.67 8.62 -5.00
N THR A 69 -9.40 8.66 -3.70
CA THR A 69 -8.23 9.39 -3.20
C THR A 69 -6.94 8.59 -3.43
N GLU A 70 -5.80 9.29 -3.50
CA GLU A 70 -4.49 8.64 -3.62
C GLU A 70 -4.22 7.67 -2.46
N ASP A 71 -4.60 8.03 -1.23
CA ASP A 71 -4.46 7.15 -0.07
C ASP A 71 -5.28 5.86 -0.24
N GLN A 72 -6.51 5.94 -0.74
CA GLN A 72 -7.35 4.78 -1.01
C GLN A 72 -6.76 3.89 -2.11
N LYS A 73 -6.21 4.50 -3.17
CA LYS A 73 -5.50 3.79 -4.22
C LYS A 73 -4.28 3.06 -3.67
N MET A 74 -3.42 3.76 -2.95
CA MET A 74 -2.20 3.20 -2.37
C MET A 74 -2.52 2.07 -1.41
N LEU A 75 -3.46 2.25 -0.48
CA LEU A 75 -3.85 1.19 0.46
C LEU A 75 -4.31 -0.08 -0.23
N ARG A 76 -5.03 0.04 -1.35
CA ARG A 76 -5.50 -1.12 -2.11
C ARG A 76 -4.39 -1.80 -2.90
N LEU A 77 -3.51 -1.02 -3.53
CA LEU A 77 -2.38 -1.55 -4.29
C LEU A 77 -1.31 -2.19 -3.40
N PHE A 78 -1.14 -1.67 -2.17
CA PHE A 78 -0.11 -2.12 -1.24
C PHE A 78 -0.25 -3.61 -0.88
N ALA A 79 -1.48 -4.15 -0.84
CA ALA A 79 -1.70 -5.57 -0.60
C ALA A 79 -1.04 -6.49 -1.64
N PHE A 80 -0.83 -5.98 -2.87
CA PHE A 80 -0.21 -6.74 -3.95
C PHE A 80 1.31 -6.62 -4.01
N SER A 81 1.88 -5.64 -3.30
CA SER A 81 3.34 -5.45 -3.18
C SER A 81 3.98 -6.23 -2.03
N LEU A 82 3.19 -7.02 -1.30
CA LEU A 82 3.66 -7.86 -0.20
C LEU A 82 3.55 -9.35 -0.58
N THR A 83 4.42 -10.19 0.01
CA THR A 83 4.36 -11.66 -0.09
C THR A 83 3.75 -12.31 1.14
#